data_AF-L8FT43-F1
#
_entry.id   AF-L8FT43-F1
#
_cell.length_a   1.000
_cell.length_b   1.000
_cell.length_c   1.000
_cell.angle_alpha   90.00
_cell.angle_beta   90.00
_cell.angle_gamma   90.00
#
_symmetry.space_group_name_H-M   'P 1'
#
loop_
_entity.id
_entity.type
_entity.pdbx_description
1 polymer ?
#
loop_
_entity_poly.entity_id
_entity_poly.type
_entity_poly.pdbx_seq_one_letter_code
_entity_poly.pdbx_strand_id
1 'polypeptide(L)' 'MKNDDEKSKNKNTQQVTKRRNNMSEVERTIDNAKRADTAAVSYALRNLRATSEFKNLDSQAQERRVEAKKTEVALKR' A
#
# COMPACT_ATOMS: atom_id res chain seq x y z
N MET A 1 -10.25 -26.84 5.78
CA MET A 1 -10.50 -26.04 4.57
C MET A 1 -11.37 -24.87 4.98
N LYS A 2 -11.01 -23.62 4.65
CA LYS A 2 -11.92 -22.49 4.89
C LYS A 2 -13.08 -22.60 3.89
N ASN A 3 -14.30 -22.47 4.37
CA ASN A 3 -15.53 -22.61 3.59
C ASN A 3 -15.53 -21.68 2.37
N ASP A 4 -15.91 -22.20 1.20
CA ASP A 4 -15.98 -21.43 -0.05
C ASP A 4 -16.98 -20.26 0.03
N ASP A 5 -17.88 -20.26 1.02
CA ASP A 5 -18.87 -19.22 1.31
C ASP A 5 -18.30 -17.90 1.86
N GLU A 6 -17.02 -17.86 2.28
CA GLU A 6 -16.38 -16.62 2.76
C GLU A 6 -15.67 -15.81 1.64
N LYS A 7 -15.83 -16.19 0.36
CA LYS A 7 -15.19 -15.45 -0.72
C LYS A 7 -15.89 -14.11 -0.95
N SER A 8 -15.12 -13.03 -0.89
CA SER A 8 -15.60 -11.68 -1.18
C SER A 8 -16.34 -11.62 -2.52
N LYS A 9 -17.54 -11.02 -2.53
CA LYS A 9 -18.33 -10.73 -3.73
C LYS A 9 -17.80 -9.53 -4.53
N ASN A 10 -16.80 -8.81 -4.01
CA ASN A 10 -16.19 -7.68 -4.71
C ASN A 10 -15.40 -8.18 -5.93
N LYS A 11 -15.81 -7.73 -7.12
CA LYS A 11 -15.18 -8.07 -8.40
C LYS A 11 -13.66 -7.85 -8.39
N ASN A 12 -13.18 -6.78 -7.77
CA ASN A 12 -11.76 -6.48 -7.69
C ASN A 12 -11.01 -7.50 -6.82
N THR A 13 -11.58 -7.87 -5.66
CA THR A 13 -11.00 -8.89 -4.78
C THR A 13 -10.95 -10.25 -5.46
N GLN A 14 -11.99 -10.60 -6.21
CA GLN A 14 -12.03 -11.86 -6.97
C GLN A 14 -10.98 -11.89 -8.09
N GLN A 15 -10.85 -10.80 -8.86
CA GLN A 15 -9.85 -10.71 -9.92
C GLN A 15 -8.42 -10.82 -9.38
N VAL A 16 -8.11 -10.13 -8.28
CA VAL A 16 -6.79 -10.20 -7.64
C VAL A 16 -6.50 -11.62 -7.13
N THR A 17 -7.50 -12.29 -6.56
CA THR A 17 -7.37 -13.67 -6.07
C THR A 17 -7.11 -14.64 -7.23
N LYS A 18 -7.89 -14.52 -8.32
CA LYS A 18 -7.70 -15.34 -9.53
C LYS A 18 -6.31 -15.14 -10.14
N ARG A 19 -5.84 -13.90 -10.25
CA ARG A 19 -4.48 -13.59 -10.73
C ARG A 19 -3.42 -14.22 -9.83
N ARG A 20 -3.59 -14.16 -8.51
CA ARG A 20 -2.65 -14.72 -7.53
C ARG A 20 -2.56 -16.24 -7.56
N ASN A 21 -3.68 -16.92 -7.76
CA ASN A 21 -3.69 -18.37 -7.87
C ASN A 21 -2.94 -18.87 -9.12
N ASN A 22 -2.85 -18.02 -10.15
CA ASN A 22 -2.17 -18.34 -11.41
C ASN A 22 -0.72 -17.84 -11.48
N MET A 23 -0.21 -17.16 -10.44
CA MET A 23 1.19 -16.70 -10.40
C MET A 23 2.11 -17.82 -9.95
N SER A 24 3.29 -17.89 -10.56
CA SER A 24 4.40 -18.70 -10.07
C SER A 24 4.89 -18.22 -8.70
N GLU A 25 5.64 -19.07 -8.00
CA GLU A 25 6.19 -18.72 -6.69
C GLU A 25 7.15 -17.52 -6.74
N VAL A 26 7.95 -17.41 -7.80
CA VAL A 26 8.84 -16.28 -8.04
C VAL A 26 8.04 -14.99 -8.23
N GLU A 27 7.02 -15.02 -9.09
CA GLU A 27 6.14 -13.85 -9.31
C GLU A 27 5.39 -13.45 -8.04
N ARG A 28 4.95 -14.43 -7.24
CA ARG A 28 4.27 -14.18 -5.97
C ARG A 28 5.20 -13.51 -4.95
N THR A 29 6.47 -13.91 -4.92
CA THR A 29 7.49 -13.30 -4.06
C THR A 29 7.74 -11.84 -4.45
N ILE A 30 7.88 -11.57 -5.75
CA ILE A 30 8.03 -10.20 -6.28
C ILE A 30 6.78 -9.35 -6.00
N ASP A 31 5.57 -9.89 -6.21
CA ASP A 31 4.30 -9.19 -5.91
C ASP A 31 4.19 -8.85 -4.42
N ASN A 32 4.58 -9.77 -3.54
CA ASN A 32 4.55 -9.55 -2.10
C ASN A 32 5.55 -8.48 -1.66
N ALA A 33 6.77 -8.47 -2.19
CA ALA A 33 7.76 -7.43 -1.91
C ALA A 33 7.22 -6.04 -2.31
N LYS A 34 6.70 -5.90 -3.54
CA LYS A 34 6.09 -4.64 -4.02
C LYS A 34 4.93 -4.16 -3.15
N ARG A 35 4.11 -5.10 -2.63
CA ARG A 35 2.98 -4.76 -1.74
C ARG A 35 3.44 -4.35 -0.36
N ALA A 36 4.41 -5.04 0.22
CA ALA A 36 5.04 -4.62 1.47
C ALA A 36 5.61 -3.21 1.32
N ASP A 37 6.21 -2.94 0.16
CA ASP A 37 6.74 -1.62 -0.14
C ASP A 37 5.67 -0.54 -0.16
N THR A 38 4.57 -0.82 -0.85
CA THR A 38 3.42 0.10 -0.93
C THR A 38 2.77 0.30 0.44
N ALA A 39 2.68 -0.76 1.24
CA ALA A 39 2.04 -0.75 2.54
C ALA A 39 2.80 0.16 3.53
N ALA A 40 4.13 0.06 3.63
CA ALA A 40 4.82 0.91 4.60
C ALA A 40 4.90 2.38 4.17
N VAL A 41 4.94 2.70 2.87
CA VAL A 41 4.77 4.08 2.38
C VAL A 41 3.38 4.61 2.77
N SER A 42 2.33 3.82 2.49
CA SER A 42 0.95 4.21 2.81
C SER A 42 0.74 4.43 4.31
N TYR A 43 1.32 3.57 5.15
CA TYR A 43 1.28 3.72 6.60
C TYR A 43 1.98 4.99 7.08
N ALA A 44 3.18 5.25 6.58
CA ALA A 44 3.94 6.46 6.93
C ALA A 44 3.20 7.74 6.52
N LEU A 45 2.61 7.77 5.31
CA LEU A 45 1.82 8.90 4.84
C LEU A 45 0.53 9.09 5.65
N ARG A 46 -0.13 8.00 6.06
CA ARG A 46 -1.32 8.08 6.92
C ARG A 46 -0.97 8.77 8.24
N ASN A 47 0.13 8.38 8.86
CA ASN A 47 0.59 8.97 10.11
C ASN A 47 1.00 10.44 9.92
N LEU A 48 1.69 10.77 8.84
CA LEU A 48 2.05 12.16 8.51
C LEU A 48 0.79 13.04 8.40
N ARG A 49 -0.21 12.60 7.62
CA ARG A 49 -1.46 13.33 7.38
C ARG A 49 -2.33 13.48 8.63
N ALA A 50 -2.15 12.61 9.62
CA ALA A 50 -2.88 12.68 10.88
C ALA A 50 -2.40 13.85 11.76
N THR A 51 -1.15 14.30 11.59
CA THR A 51 -0.55 15.38 12.41
C THR A 51 -1.21 16.74 12.16
N SER A 52 -1.35 17.54 13.23
CA SER A 52 -1.82 18.93 13.13
C SER A 52 -0.87 19.79 12.31
N GLU A 53 0.44 19.60 12.48
CA GLU A 53 1.48 20.27 11.70
C GLU A 53 1.26 20.13 10.20
N PHE A 54 0.99 18.91 9.72
CA PHE A 54 0.72 18.67 8.31
C PHE A 54 -0.57 19.34 7.83
N LYS A 55 -1.64 19.26 8.63
CA LYS A 55 -2.95 19.84 8.29
C LYS A 55 -2.93 21.36 8.21
N ASN A 56 -2.04 22.01 8.97
CA ASN A 56 -1.90 23.45 9.02
C ASN A 56 -1.05 24.02 7.86
N LEU A 57 -0.41 23.15 7.06
CA LEU A 57 0.33 23.57 5.86
C LEU A 57 -0.63 23.90 4.71
N ASP A 58 -0.19 24.80 3.82
CA ASP A 58 -0.83 25.00 2.52
C ASP A 58 -0.67 23.75 1.62
N SER A 59 -1.50 23.66 0.58
CA SER A 59 -1.53 22.49 -0.32
C SER A 59 -0.17 22.19 -0.96
N GLN A 60 0.60 23.21 -1.35
CA GLN A 60 1.91 23.02 -2.00
C GLN A 60 2.96 22.53 -1.00
N ALA A 61 2.92 23.00 0.24
CA ALA A 61 3.76 22.51 1.32
C ALA A 61 3.37 21.08 1.74
N GLN A 62 2.07 20.74 1.76
CA GLN A 62 1.61 19.37 2.00
C GLN A 62 2.13 18.39 0.95
N GLU A 63 2.06 18.74 -0.35
CA GLU A 63 2.59 17.91 -1.44
C GLU A 63 4.09 17.68 -1.30
N ARG A 64 4.87 18.74 -1.07
CA ARG A 64 6.32 18.63 -0.85
C ARG A 64 6.66 17.72 0.34
N ARG A 65 5.89 17.82 1.43
CA ARG A 65 6.08 16.99 2.63
C ARG A 65 5.72 15.53 2.37
N VAL A 66 4.68 15.26 1.57
CA VAL A 66 4.32 13.90 1.13
C VAL A 66 5.42 13.29 0.28
N GLU A 67 5.93 14.01 -0.72
CA GLU A 67 7.01 13.51 -1.59
C GLU A 67 8.29 13.27 -0.79
N ALA A 68 8.69 14.21 0.07
CA ALA A 68 9.82 14.02 0.96
C ALA A 68 9.65 12.77 1.86
N LYS A 69 8.44 12.53 2.38
CA LYS A 69 8.18 11.36 3.23
C LYS A 69 8.20 10.05 2.44
N LYS A 70 7.75 10.04 1.18
CA LYS A 70 7.88 8.86 0.30
C LYS A 70 9.35 8.52 0.07
N THR A 71 10.17 9.52 -0.25
CA THR A 71 11.62 9.34 -0.44
C THR A 71 12.31 8.88 0.83
N GLU A 72 11.98 9.46 1.99
CA GLU A 72 12.53 9.06 3.29
C GLU A 72 12.24 7.58 3.59
N VAL A 73 11.01 7.12 3.36
CA VAL A 73 10.62 5.71 3.59
C VAL A 73 11.31 4.78 2.60
N ALA A 74 11.51 5.21 1.36
CA ALA A 74 12.22 4.44 0.36
C ALA A 74 13.71 4.26 0.70
N LEU A 75 14.38 5.30 1.23
CA LEU A 75 15.80 5.25 1.60
C LEU A 75 16.10 4.46 2.88
N LYS A 76 15.09 4.25 3.74
CA LYS A 76 15.24 3.52 5.01
C LYS A 76 15.06 2.00 4.88
N ARG A 77 14.85 1.50 3.66
CA ARG A 77 14.71 0.08 3.35
C ARG A 77 15.96 -0.46 2.72
#